data_AF-A0A2E0H4U5-F1
#
_entry.id   AF-A0A2E0H4U5-F1
#
_cell.length_a   1.000
_cell.length_b   1.000
_cell.length_c   1.000
_cell.angle_alpha   90.00
_cell.angle_beta   90.00
_cell.angle_gamma   90.00
#
_symmetry.space_group_name_H-M   'P 1'
#
loop_
_entity.id
_entity.type
_entity.pdbx_description
1 polymer ?
#
loop_
_entity_poly.entity_id
_entity_poly.type
_entity_poly.pdbx_seq_one_letter_code
_entity_poly.pdbx_strand_id
1 'polypeptide(L)'
;MDLVKSELLLPITKRFQKENIFSNTFMISAANGSGCEKLLEYLSARMPDSPWLYPEDEVSDLPQRLLAAEITREQVLLKLHQELPYGATVETEEWTERDDGAIVINQIIYVQRPGHKKIALGRHGSMIKAIGKASRHELQVLLNRTVHLFLFVKVRENWMEDPDRYALWGLDPNA
;
A
#
# COMPACT_ATOMS: atom_id res chain seq x y z
N MET A 1 -15.09 5.35 -12.72
CA MET A 1 -15.93 5.80 -13.87
C MET A 1 -16.21 7.29 -13.86
N ASP A 2 -16.12 7.92 -12.70
CA ASP A 2 -16.27 9.35 -12.41
C ASP A 2 -15.53 10.32 -13.34
N LEU A 3 -14.39 9.91 -13.91
CA LEU A 3 -13.61 10.75 -14.85
C LEU A 3 -13.95 10.50 -16.33
N VAL A 4 -14.89 9.62 -16.65
CA VAL A 4 -15.21 9.20 -18.03
C VAL A 4 -16.71 9.32 -18.29
N LYS A 5 -17.08 9.93 -19.43
CA LYS A 5 -18.48 10.04 -19.84
C LYS A 5 -19.10 8.66 -20.06
N SER A 6 -20.30 8.44 -19.52
CA SER A 6 -21.03 7.16 -19.59
C SER A 6 -21.21 6.61 -21.01
N GLU A 7 -21.35 7.50 -22.01
CA GLU A 7 -21.47 7.15 -23.42
C GLU A 7 -20.25 6.40 -23.98
N LEU A 8 -19.05 6.67 -23.44
CA LEU A 8 -17.80 6.02 -23.84
C LEU A 8 -17.61 4.66 -23.16
N LEU A 9 -18.34 4.38 -22.07
CA LEU A 9 -18.18 3.17 -21.27
C LEU A 9 -18.96 2.00 -21.88
N LEU A 10 -20.11 2.24 -22.51
CA LEU A 10 -20.94 1.22 -23.16
C LEU A 10 -20.21 0.42 -24.27
N PRO A 11 -19.47 1.05 -25.20
CA PRO A 11 -18.68 0.32 -26.20
C PRO A 11 -17.57 -0.52 -25.58
N ILE A 12 -16.94 -0.04 -24.50
CA ILE A 12 -15.86 -0.72 -23.80
C ILE A 12 -16.39 -1.99 -23.11
N THR A 13 -17.51 -1.88 -22.38
CA THR A 13 -18.16 -3.02 -21.74
C THR A 13 -18.58 -4.07 -22.78
N LYS A 14 -19.14 -3.65 -23.92
CA LYS A 14 -19.48 -4.57 -25.02
C LYS A 14 -18.26 -5.29 -25.58
N ARG A 15 -17.10 -4.63 -25.66
CA ARG A 15 -15.86 -5.28 -26.11
C ARG A 15 -15.43 -6.36 -25.13
N PHE A 16 -15.41 -6.07 -23.83
CA PHE A 16 -15.03 -7.06 -22.82
C PHE A 16 -16.03 -8.22 -22.69
N GLN A 17 -17.33 -7.97 -22.87
CA GLN A 17 -18.33 -9.04 -22.89
C GLN A 17 -18.12 -10.02 -24.05
N LYS A 18 -17.63 -9.56 -25.21
CA LYS A 18 -17.35 -10.43 -26.36
C LYS A 18 -16.24 -11.44 -26.11
N GLU A 19 -15.33 -11.16 -25.16
CA GLU A 19 -14.26 -12.09 -24.80
C GLU A 19 -14.80 -13.33 -24.06
N ASN A 20 -16.02 -13.28 -23.51
CA ASN A 20 -16.63 -14.38 -22.73
C ASN A 20 -15.77 -14.86 -21.54
N ILE A 21 -14.84 -14.04 -21.05
CA ILE A 21 -13.96 -14.35 -19.90
C ILE A 21 -14.63 -14.00 -18.57
N PHE A 22 -15.50 -12.98 -18.57
CA PHE A 22 -16.09 -12.43 -17.35
C PHE A 22 -17.57 -12.80 -17.25
N SER A 23 -17.99 -13.25 -16.06
CA SER A 23 -19.41 -13.53 -15.78
C SER A 23 -20.25 -12.26 -15.68
N ASN A 24 -19.68 -11.21 -15.07
CA ASN A 24 -20.37 -9.95 -14.82
C ASN A 24 -19.41 -8.77 -15.01
N THR A 25 -19.93 -7.62 -15.42
CA THR A 25 -19.18 -6.36 -15.50
C THR A 25 -19.82 -5.32 -14.58
N PHE A 26 -19.02 -4.78 -13.66
CA PHE A 26 -19.44 -3.74 -12.73
C PHE A 26 -18.84 -2.40 -13.11
N MET A 27 -19.64 -1.38 -12.94
CA MET A 27 -19.36 -0.02 -13.35
C MET A 27 -19.20 0.81 -12.07
N ILE A 28 -17.96 0.94 -11.58
CA ILE A 28 -17.69 1.53 -10.26
C ILE A 28 -16.87 2.82 -10.31
N SER A 29 -17.00 3.63 -9.26
CA SER A 29 -16.07 4.68 -8.89
C SER A 29 -15.69 4.50 -7.42
N ALA A 30 -14.44 4.11 -7.17
CA ALA A 30 -13.93 4.00 -5.81
C ALA A 30 -13.85 5.36 -5.10
N ALA A 31 -13.61 6.44 -5.86
CA ALA A 31 -13.45 7.78 -5.32
C ALA A 31 -14.75 8.33 -4.69
N ASN A 32 -15.91 8.02 -5.25
CA ASN A 32 -17.21 8.53 -4.76
C ASN A 32 -18.19 7.42 -4.34
N GLY A 33 -17.77 6.15 -4.38
CA GLY A 33 -18.59 5.00 -3.99
C GLY A 33 -19.65 4.57 -5.01
N SER A 34 -19.80 5.26 -6.15
CA SER A 34 -20.81 4.92 -7.16
C SER A 34 -20.63 3.49 -7.66
N GLY A 35 -21.69 2.68 -7.61
CA GLY A 35 -21.68 1.30 -8.08
C GLY A 35 -20.96 0.30 -7.17
N CYS A 36 -20.32 0.75 -6.10
CA CYS A 36 -19.64 -0.13 -5.14
C CYS A 36 -20.64 -0.96 -4.32
N GLU A 37 -21.81 -0.42 -3.98
CA GLU A 37 -22.86 -1.15 -3.26
C GLU A 37 -23.35 -2.37 -4.04
N LYS A 38 -23.63 -2.22 -5.35
CA LYS A 38 -24.02 -3.34 -6.21
C LYS A 38 -22.93 -4.39 -6.36
N LEU A 39 -21.67 -3.96 -6.37
CA LEU A 39 -20.54 -4.89 -6.38
C LEU A 39 -20.47 -5.65 -5.06
N LEU A 40 -20.63 -4.97 -3.93
CA LEU A 40 -20.65 -5.57 -2.60
C LEU A 40 -21.77 -6.61 -2.50
N GLU A 41 -23.00 -6.25 -2.84
CA GLU A 41 -24.15 -7.18 -2.85
C GLU A 41 -23.87 -8.43 -3.68
N TYR A 42 -23.30 -8.26 -4.88
CA TYR A 42 -22.99 -9.38 -5.77
C TYR A 42 -21.93 -10.32 -5.21
N LEU A 43 -20.89 -9.76 -4.56
CA LEU A 43 -19.81 -10.51 -3.91
C LEU A 43 -20.33 -11.21 -2.65
N SER A 44 -21.08 -10.51 -1.81
CA SER A 44 -21.70 -11.06 -0.60
C SER A 44 -22.61 -12.26 -0.92
N ALA A 45 -23.42 -12.18 -1.97
CA ALA A 45 -24.28 -13.28 -2.40
C ALA A 45 -23.53 -14.51 -2.94
N ARG A 46 -22.21 -14.41 -3.17
CA ARG A 46 -21.34 -15.50 -3.65
C ARG A 46 -20.36 -16.00 -2.62
N MET A 47 -20.25 -15.30 -1.49
CA MET A 47 -19.40 -15.79 -0.41
C MET A 47 -20.00 -17.09 0.13
N PRO A 48 -19.19 -18.14 0.30
CA PRO A 48 -19.66 -19.36 0.94
C PRO A 48 -20.01 -19.08 2.40
N ASP A 49 -21.04 -19.76 2.91
CA ASP A 49 -21.35 -19.73 4.33
C ASP A 49 -20.14 -20.25 5.13
N SER A 50 -19.63 -19.41 6.02
CA SER A 50 -18.46 -19.70 6.86
C SER A 50 -18.59 -18.93 8.17
N PRO A 51 -18.07 -19.45 9.29
CA PRO A 51 -17.83 -18.62 10.45
C PRO A 51 -16.87 -17.48 10.10
N TRP A 52 -16.94 -16.40 10.86
CA TRP A 52 -15.93 -15.35 10.85
C TRP A 52 -14.57 -15.97 11.15
N LEU A 53 -13.62 -15.82 10.22
CA LEU A 53 -12.25 -16.30 10.40
C LEU A 53 -11.39 -15.30 11.19
N TYR A 54 -11.81 -14.03 11.24
CA TYR A 54 -11.15 -12.94 11.94
C TYR A 54 -12.18 -12.13 12.74
N PRO A 55 -11.78 -11.49 13.86
CA PRO A 55 -12.59 -10.52 14.60
C PRO A 55 -13.09 -9.35 13.73
N GLU A 56 -14.23 -8.76 14.06
CA GLU A 56 -14.84 -7.65 13.30
C GLU A 56 -13.99 -6.37 13.32
N ASP A 57 -13.19 -6.19 14.37
CA ASP A 57 -12.27 -5.07 14.57
C ASP A 57 -10.88 -5.28 13.94
N GLU A 58 -10.61 -6.49 13.42
CA GLU A 58 -9.37 -6.80 12.73
C GLU A 58 -9.49 -6.43 11.24
N VAL A 59 -9.17 -5.18 10.92
CA VAL A 59 -9.23 -4.64 9.55
C VAL A 59 -8.24 -5.34 8.61
N SER A 60 -7.16 -5.92 9.15
CA SER A 60 -6.12 -6.59 8.39
C SER A 60 -5.32 -7.57 9.26
N ASP A 61 -4.98 -8.74 8.70
CA ASP A 61 -4.07 -9.73 9.27
C ASP A 61 -2.59 -9.46 8.92
N LEU A 62 -2.30 -8.31 8.30
CA LEU A 62 -0.93 -7.94 7.94
C LEU A 62 -0.07 -7.82 9.20
N PRO A 63 1.12 -8.45 9.22
CA PRO A 63 2.07 -8.23 10.31
C PRO A 63 2.33 -6.73 10.52
N GLN A 64 2.37 -6.26 11.77
CA GLN A 64 2.52 -4.83 12.10
C GLN A 64 3.71 -4.16 11.38
N ARG A 65 4.79 -4.93 11.15
CA ARG A 65 5.96 -4.49 10.39
C ARG A 65 5.65 -4.16 8.93
N LEU A 66 4.79 -4.95 8.30
CA LEU A 66 4.35 -4.76 6.92
C LEU A 66 3.37 -3.60 6.84
N LEU A 67 2.41 -3.53 7.76
CA LEU A 67 1.50 -2.39 7.88
C LEU A 67 2.25 -1.07 8.04
N ALA A 68 3.27 -1.06 8.91
CA ALA A 68 4.09 0.14 9.09
C ALA A 68 4.89 0.52 7.84
N ALA A 69 5.37 -0.48 7.08
CA ALA A 69 6.06 -0.24 5.82
C ALA A 69 5.10 0.36 4.77
N GLU A 70 3.87 -0.15 4.69
CA GLU A 70 2.83 0.33 3.77
C GLU A 70 2.41 1.77 4.09
N ILE A 71 2.23 2.13 5.36
CA ILE A 71 1.97 3.52 5.76
C ILE A 71 3.08 4.46 5.27
N THR A 72 4.34 4.09 5.50
CA THR A 72 5.44 4.92 5.00
C THR A 72 5.51 4.92 3.48
N ARG A 73 5.20 3.81 2.81
CA ARG A 73 5.14 3.72 1.35
C ARG A 73 4.08 4.66 0.78
N GLU A 74 2.90 4.75 1.40
CA GLU A 74 1.88 5.73 1.03
C GLU A 74 2.42 7.16 1.12
N GLN A 75 3.08 7.51 2.22
CA GLN A 75 3.66 8.85 2.36
C GLN A 75 4.78 9.12 1.33
N VAL A 76 5.56 8.11 0.95
CA VAL A 76 6.50 8.19 -0.18
C VAL A 76 5.74 8.48 -1.48
N LEU A 77 4.64 7.78 -1.75
CA LEU A 77 3.82 8.00 -2.96
C LEU A 77 3.22 9.42 -3.01
N LEU A 78 2.72 9.92 -1.87
CA LEU A 78 2.07 11.22 -1.79
C LEU A 78 3.05 12.40 -1.89
N LYS A 79 4.28 12.23 -1.38
CA LYS A 79 5.27 13.32 -1.30
C LYS A 79 6.25 13.34 -2.47
N LEU A 80 6.51 12.20 -3.09
CA LEU A 80 7.36 12.12 -4.27
C LEU A 80 6.50 12.27 -5.54
N HIS A 81 7.01 13.00 -6.51
CA HIS A 81 6.32 13.22 -7.79
C HIS A 81 6.92 12.36 -8.90
N GLN A 82 6.25 12.32 -10.05
CA GLN A 82 6.68 11.64 -11.29
C GLN A 82 6.75 10.11 -11.11
N GLU A 83 7.69 9.43 -11.76
CA GLU A 83 7.79 7.95 -11.74
C GLU A 83 8.48 7.38 -10.49
N LEU A 84 9.07 8.25 -9.68
CA LEU A 84 9.84 7.93 -8.48
C LEU A 84 9.09 7.12 -7.42
N PRO A 85 7.82 7.45 -7.09
CA PRO A 85 6.95 6.66 -6.23
C PRO A 85 6.90 5.17 -6.56
N TYR A 86 6.80 4.82 -7.85
CA TYR A 86 6.63 3.44 -8.31
C TYR A 86 7.94 2.65 -8.32
N GLY A 87 9.07 3.36 -8.37
CA GLY A 87 10.40 2.77 -8.24
C GLY A 87 10.90 2.67 -6.79
N ALA A 88 10.04 2.93 -5.80
CA ALA A 88 10.40 2.89 -4.39
C ALA A 88 9.63 1.81 -3.62
N THR A 89 10.31 1.16 -2.68
CA THR A 89 9.68 0.27 -1.68
C THR A 89 10.15 0.61 -0.29
N VAL A 90 9.36 0.26 0.71
CA VAL A 90 9.70 0.44 2.12
C VAL A 90 9.77 -0.92 2.79
N GLU A 91 10.78 -1.12 3.62
CA GLU A 91 10.96 -2.31 4.45
C GLU A 91 11.21 -1.89 5.90
N THR A 92 10.64 -2.62 6.85
CA THR A 92 10.89 -2.44 8.28
C THR A 92 12.01 -3.40 8.70
N GLU A 93 13.21 -2.88 8.97
CA GLU A 93 14.37 -3.67 9.41
C GLU A 93 14.29 -4.02 10.89
N GLU A 94 13.87 -3.07 11.74
CA GLU A 94 13.84 -3.26 13.18
C GLU A 94 12.53 -2.74 13.77
N TRP A 95 12.03 -3.49 14.75
CA TRP A 95 10.87 -3.15 15.55
C TRP A 95 11.17 -3.49 17.00
N THR A 96 11.23 -2.48 17.84
CA THR A 96 11.58 -2.63 19.25
C THR A 96 10.52 -1.95 20.11
N GLU A 97 9.87 -2.72 20.96
CA GLU A 97 9.01 -2.19 22.02
C GLU A 97 9.88 -1.81 23.22
N ARG A 98 9.71 -0.58 23.72
CA ARG A 98 10.41 -0.08 24.89
C ARG A 98 9.59 -0.35 26.14
N ASP A 99 10.27 -0.38 27.28
CA ASP A 99 9.64 -0.58 28.61
C ASP A 99 8.57 0.47 28.95
N ASP A 100 8.67 1.67 28.35
CA ASP A 100 7.70 2.77 28.51
C ASP A 100 6.47 2.65 27.57
N GLY A 101 6.37 1.56 26.81
CA GLY A 101 5.29 1.31 25.86
C GLY A 101 5.45 2.02 24.51
N ALA A 102 6.53 2.78 24.30
CA ALA A 102 6.83 3.37 23.00
C ALA A 102 7.40 2.32 22.03
N ILE A 103 7.17 2.55 20.73
CA ILE A 103 7.67 1.68 19.67
C ILE A 103 8.77 2.42 18.91
N VAL A 104 9.92 1.77 18.72
CA VAL A 104 11.00 2.23 17.85
C VAL A 104 10.95 1.42 16.56
N ILE A 105 10.87 2.10 15.42
CA ILE A 105 10.75 1.48 14.11
C ILE A 105 11.88 2.03 13.22
N ASN A 106 12.73 1.12 12.72
CA ASN A 106 13.72 1.45 11.70
C ASN A 106 13.23 0.94 10.33
N GLN A 107 13.10 1.84 9.38
CA GLN A 107 12.68 1.51 8.02
C GLN A 107 13.67 2.01 6.97
N ILE A 108 13.73 1.27 5.87
CA ILE A 108 14.49 1.64 4.68
C ILE A 108 13.53 1.90 3.54
N ILE A 109 13.70 3.06 2.91
CA ILE A 109 13.17 3.38 1.60
C ILE A 109 14.21 2.97 0.57
N TYR A 110 13.95 1.90 -0.16
CA TYR A 110 14.76 1.50 -1.30
C TYR A 110 14.32 2.25 -2.55
N VAL A 111 15.30 2.71 -3.31
CA VAL A 111 15.08 3.35 -4.61
C VAL A 111 15.99 2.73 -5.66
N GLN A 112 15.57 2.74 -6.92
CA GLN A 112 16.31 2.08 -8.00
C GLN A 112 17.61 2.79 -8.41
N ARG A 113 17.69 4.12 -8.28
CA ARG A 113 18.79 4.90 -8.86
C ARG A 113 19.36 5.92 -7.87
N PRO A 114 20.67 6.26 -7.95
CA PRO A 114 21.26 7.30 -7.09
C PRO A 114 20.59 8.67 -7.20
N GLY A 115 20.09 9.04 -8.38
CA GLY A 115 19.30 10.27 -8.58
C GLY A 115 18.03 10.29 -7.75
N HIS A 116 17.32 9.15 -7.69
CA HIS A 116 16.10 8.98 -6.89
C HIS A 116 16.40 9.12 -5.40
N LYS A 117 17.55 8.62 -4.94
CA LYS A 117 17.98 8.77 -3.54
C LYS A 117 18.14 10.25 -3.17
N LYS A 118 18.72 11.07 -4.05
CA LYS A 118 18.84 12.52 -3.82
C LYS A 118 17.48 13.20 -3.71
N ILE A 119 16.52 12.79 -4.52
CA ILE A 119 15.16 13.35 -4.52
C ILE A 119 14.39 12.93 -3.26
N ALA A 120 14.46 11.65 -2.88
CA ALA A 120 13.84 11.13 -1.67
C ALA A 120 14.40 11.77 -0.38
N LEU A 121 15.70 12.08 -0.36
CA LEU A 121 16.31 12.85 0.73
C LEU A 121 15.85 14.31 0.70
N GLY A 122 15.82 14.92 -0.48
CA GLY A 122 15.54 16.35 -0.67
C GLY A 122 16.68 17.23 -0.17
N ARG A 123 16.58 18.55 -0.43
CA ARG A 123 17.59 19.52 -0.02
C ARG A 123 17.72 19.52 1.52
N HIS A 124 18.92 19.27 2.04
CA HIS A 124 19.20 19.14 3.48
C HIS A 124 18.29 18.14 4.23
N GLY A 125 17.82 17.07 3.56
CA GLY A 125 16.95 16.08 4.20
C GLY A 125 15.50 16.54 4.38
N SER A 126 15.09 17.64 3.73
CA SER A 126 13.74 18.19 3.88
C SER A 126 12.64 17.23 3.47
N MET A 127 12.85 16.44 2.40
CA MET A 127 11.83 15.53 1.88
C MET A 127 11.66 14.31 2.78
N ILE A 128 12.76 13.63 3.15
CA ILE A 128 12.69 12.48 4.06
C ILE A 128 12.12 12.88 5.43
N LYS A 129 12.41 14.10 5.90
CA LYS A 129 11.81 14.63 7.13
C LYS A 129 10.30 14.85 7.00
N ALA A 130 9.83 15.30 5.85
CA ALA A 130 8.40 15.47 5.58
C ALA A 130 7.68 14.11 5.54
N ILE A 131 8.26 13.13 4.85
CA ILE A 131 7.77 11.74 4.82
C ILE A 131 7.71 11.18 6.24
N GLY A 132 8.83 11.20 6.97
CA GLY A 132 8.90 10.65 8.33
C GLY A 132 7.95 11.33 9.31
N LYS A 133 7.71 12.65 9.18
CA LYS A 133 6.73 13.35 10.02
C LYS A 133 5.30 12.86 9.74
N ALA A 134 4.93 12.68 8.47
CA ALA A 134 3.60 12.21 8.10
C ALA A 134 3.39 10.75 8.50
N SER A 135 4.33 9.88 8.15
CA SER A 135 4.26 8.45 8.48
C SER A 135 4.18 8.23 9.98
N ARG A 136 5.03 8.90 10.77
CA ARG A 136 5.00 8.79 12.23
C ARG A 136 3.66 9.21 12.81
N HIS A 137 3.07 10.30 12.32
CA HIS A 137 1.77 10.74 12.82
C HIS A 137 0.69 9.69 12.61
N GLU A 138 0.64 9.11 11.42
CA GLU A 138 -0.33 8.08 11.05
C GLU A 138 -0.11 6.79 11.85
N LEU A 139 1.13 6.34 12.00
CA LEU A 139 1.49 5.20 12.83
C LEU A 139 1.10 5.39 14.30
N GLN A 140 1.27 6.60 14.84
CA GLN A 140 0.86 6.88 16.23
C GLN A 140 -0.65 6.79 16.40
N VAL A 141 -1.43 7.26 15.42
CA VAL A 141 -2.90 7.18 15.44
C VAL A 141 -3.33 5.71 15.35
N LEU A 142 -2.76 4.96 14.40
CA LEU A 142 -3.11 3.57 14.16
C LEU A 142 -2.76 2.65 15.33
N LEU A 143 -1.55 2.80 15.88
CA LEU A 143 -1.06 1.93 16.96
C LEU A 143 -1.48 2.42 18.36
N ASN A 144 -2.08 3.61 18.44
CA ASN A 144 -2.44 4.28 19.69
C ASN A 144 -1.28 4.31 20.71
N ARG A 145 -0.07 4.55 20.23
CA ARG A 145 1.19 4.51 21.00
C ARG A 145 2.15 5.61 20.54
N THR A 146 3.12 5.93 21.37
CA THR A 146 4.24 6.78 20.96
C THR A 146 5.14 6.01 19.99
N VAL A 147 5.44 6.61 18.84
CA VAL A 147 6.27 5.98 17.79
C VAL A 147 7.51 6.83 17.52
N HIS A 148 8.68 6.20 17.58
CA HIS A 148 9.96 6.73 17.14
C HIS A 148 10.33 6.09 15.80
N LEU A 149 10.01 6.78 14.70
CA LEU A 149 10.29 6.32 13.35
C LEU A 149 11.63 6.86 12.83
N PHE A 150 12.52 5.97 12.44
CA PHE A 150 13.76 6.27 11.74
C PHE A 150 13.67 5.80 10.29
N LEU A 151 13.99 6.69 9.36
CA LEU A 151 13.97 6.42 7.92
C LEU A 151 15.36 6.55 7.32
N PHE A 152 15.76 5.55 6.53
CA PHE A 152 16.97 5.58 5.72
C PHE A 152 16.63 5.43 4.24
N VAL A 153 17.49 5.96 3.37
CA VAL A 153 17.34 5.78 1.91
C VAL A 153 18.54 5.03 1.36
N LYS A 154 18.31 3.84 0.81
CA LYS A 154 19.32 3.01 0.15
C LYS A 154 19.00 2.86 -1.34
N VAL A 155 20.03 2.77 -2.17
CA VAL A 155 19.87 2.41 -3.58
C VAL A 155 19.96 0.90 -3.66
N ARG A 156 18.96 0.26 -4.27
CA ARG A 156 18.95 -1.17 -4.60
C ARG A 156 18.44 -1.29 -6.03
N GLU A 157 19.32 -1.66 -6.93
CA GLU A 157 18.96 -1.91 -8.32
C GLU A 157 18.11 -3.18 -8.41
N ASN A 158 17.17 -3.21 -9.35
CA ASN A 158 16.31 -4.37 -9.64
C ASN A 158 15.53 -4.95 -8.44
N TRP A 159 15.27 -4.17 -7.39
CA TRP A 159 14.54 -4.66 -6.21
C TRP A 159 13.14 -5.20 -6.54
N MET A 160 12.51 -4.72 -7.64
CA MET A 160 11.20 -5.22 -8.09
C MET A 160 11.23 -6.67 -8.58
N GLU A 161 12.40 -7.17 -8.96
CA GLU A 161 12.60 -8.54 -9.46
C GLU A 161 13.09 -9.48 -8.36
N ASP A 162 13.19 -9.01 -7.12
CA ASP A 162 13.77 -9.76 -6.00
C ASP A 162 12.77 -10.75 -5.40
N PRO A 163 13.01 -12.08 -5.52
CA PRO A 163 12.12 -13.11 -5.00
C PRO A 163 12.03 -13.12 -3.47
N ASP A 164 13.04 -12.64 -2.75
CA ASP A 164 13.07 -12.64 -1.28
C ASP A 164 11.96 -11.75 -0.68
N ARG A 165 11.37 -10.87 -1.51
CA ARG A 165 10.24 -10.03 -1.14
C ARG A 165 8.95 -10.84 -0.91
N TYR A 166 8.74 -11.93 -1.64
CA TYR A 166 7.56 -12.76 -1.46
C TYR A 166 7.53 -13.41 -0.06
N ALA A 167 8.70 -13.74 0.48
CA ALA A 167 8.83 -14.29 1.83
C ALA A 167 8.32 -13.33 2.93
N LEU A 168 8.49 -12.01 2.76
CA LEU A 168 7.95 -11.00 3.68
C LEU A 168 6.42 -10.93 3.68
N TRP A 169 5.78 -11.38 2.60
CA TRP A 169 4.32 -11.49 2.47
C TRP A 169 3.81 -12.91 2.77
N GLY A 170 4.69 -13.82 3.20
CA GLY A 170 4.35 -15.22 3.42
C GLY A 170 4.04 -16.00 2.13
N LEU A 171 4.46 -15.48 0.98
CA LEU A 171 4.26 -16.10 -0.34
C LEU A 171 5.53 -16.87 -0.74
N ASP A 172 5.35 -18.08 -1.24
CA ASP A 172 6.45 -18.87 -1.83
C ASP A 172 6.62 -18.48 -3.31
N PRO A 173 7.78 -17.93 -3.72
CA PRO A 173 8.03 -17.58 -5.12
C PRO A 173 8.11 -18.79 -6.06
N ASN A 174 8.15 -20.02 -5.53
CA ASN A 174 8.24 -21.27 -6.31
C ASN A 174 6.96 -22.14 -6.22
N ALA A 175 5.86 -21.63 -5.65
CA ALA A 175 4.58 -22.34 -5.57
C ALA A 175 3.82 -22.38 -6.90
#